data_AF-A0AAW9HVB9-F1
#
_entry.id   AF-A0AAW9HVB9-F1
#
_cell.length_a   1.000
_cell.length_b   1.000
_cell.length_c   1.000
_cell.angle_alpha   90.00
_cell.angle_beta   90.00
_cell.angle_gamma   90.00
#
_symmetry.space_group_name_H-M   'P 1'
#
loop_
_entity.id
_entity.type
_entity.pdbx_description
1 polymer ?
#
loop_
_entity_poly.entity_id
_entity_poly.type
_entity_poly.pdbx_seq_one_letter_code
_entity_poly.pdbx_strand_id
1 'polypeptide(L)'
;DMGANIQTYRECLGGHECRFGQRNFYHSAVIQGPTPLRATDIVVPDLRGGFSHLIAALAAEGESRVSGVDIIDRGYEKFLDKLQA
;
A
#
# COMPACT_ATOMS: atom_id res chain seq x y z
N ASP A 1 -10.75 4.37 2.89
CA ASP A 1 -9.61 4.05 3.77
C ASP A 1 -9.92 2.74 4.47
N MET A 2 -8.98 1.79 4.49
CA MET A 2 -9.15 0.44 5.05
C MET A 2 -8.94 0.39 6.57
N GLY A 3 -8.51 1.51 7.18
CA GLY A 3 -8.39 1.65 8.63
C GLY A 3 -7.02 1.30 9.20
N ALA A 4 -5.98 1.17 8.35
CA ALA A 4 -4.61 0.95 8.81
C ALA A 4 -4.09 2.14 9.64
N ASN A 5 -3.45 1.87 10.78
CA ASN A 5 -2.84 2.92 11.58
C ASN A 5 -1.41 3.20 11.10
N ILE A 6 -1.28 4.24 10.26
CA ILE A 6 -0.02 4.67 9.66
C ILE A 6 0.23 6.14 9.97
N GLN A 7 1.40 6.45 10.50
CA GLN A 7 1.86 7.82 10.73
C GLN A 7 3.11 8.10 9.90
N THR A 8 3.09 9.19 9.15
CA THR A 8 4.23 9.59 8.30
C THR A 8 4.99 10.76 8.91
N TYR A 9 6.31 10.73 8.80
CA TYR A 9 7.21 11.70 9.41
C TYR A 9 8.14 12.32 8.36
N ARG A 10 8.61 13.54 8.66
CA ARG A 10 9.62 14.25 7.85
C ARG A 10 11.02 14.05 8.40
N GLU A 11 11.13 13.44 9.57
CA GLU A 11 12.36 13.11 10.27
C GLU A 11 12.83 11.71 9.86
N CYS A 12 14.15 11.50 9.84
CA CYS A 12 14.73 10.18 9.63
C CYS A 12 14.51 9.31 10.88
N LEU A 13 13.53 8.40 10.84
CA LEU A 13 13.33 7.45 11.92
C LEU A 13 14.42 6.37 11.84
N GLY A 14 15.32 6.34 12.82
CA GLY A 14 16.46 5.40 12.86
C GLY A 14 17.85 6.05 12.76
N GLY A 15 17.93 7.38 12.64
CA GLY A 15 19.20 8.13 12.79
C GLY A 15 20.22 7.97 11.66
N HIS A 16 19.91 7.22 10.61
CA HIS A 16 20.75 7.13 9.42
C HIS A 16 20.53 8.33 8.50
N GLU A 17 21.60 8.78 7.85
CA GLU A 17 21.50 9.78 6.78
C GLU A 17 20.66 9.22 5.63
N CYS A 18 19.69 10.00 5.16
CA CYS A 18 18.84 9.65 4.04
C CYS A 18 18.92 10.73 2.95
N ARG A 19 18.56 10.37 1.71
CA ARG A 19 18.51 11.30 0.56
C ARG A 19 17.65 12.56 0.82
N PHE A 20 16.71 12.47 1.75
CA PHE A 20 15.74 13.51 2.07
C PHE A 20 16.06 14.28 3.37
N GLY A 21 17.19 14.00 4.01
CA GLY A 21 17.59 14.62 5.27
C GLY A 21 17.57 16.15 5.17
N GLN A 22 16.89 16.81 6.10
CA GLN A 22 16.74 18.28 6.17
C GLN A 22 16.01 18.92 4.98
N ARG A 23 15.37 18.13 4.10
CA ARG A 23 14.65 18.66 2.93
C ARG A 23 13.12 18.70 3.09
N ASN A 24 12.62 18.51 4.32
CA ASN A 24 11.20 18.61 4.67
C ASN A 24 10.23 17.71 3.87
N PHE A 25 10.72 16.61 3.29
CA PHE A 25 9.87 15.62 2.62
C PHE A 25 9.37 14.57 3.62
N TYR A 26 8.14 14.06 3.43
CA TYR A 26 7.71 12.84 4.11
C TYR A 26 8.44 11.64 3.52
N HIS A 27 9.21 10.93 4.35
CA HIS A 27 10.06 9.83 3.88
C HIS A 27 10.26 8.72 4.92
N SER A 28 9.62 8.86 6.08
CA SER A 28 9.57 7.83 7.10
C SER A 28 8.11 7.55 7.43
N ALA A 29 7.79 6.30 7.76
CA ALA A 29 6.46 5.89 8.18
C ALA A 29 6.55 4.90 9.34
N VAL A 30 5.65 5.04 10.31
CA VAL A 30 5.44 4.07 11.39
C VAL A 30 4.10 3.40 11.15
N ILE A 31 4.09 2.07 11.12
CA ILE A 31 2.89 1.25 10.98
C ILE A 31 2.65 0.56 12.32
N GLN A 32 1.47 0.77 12.92
CA GLN A 32 1.09 0.17 14.20
C GLN A 32 0.07 -0.94 13.97
N GLY A 33 0.46 -2.19 14.21
CA GLY A 33 -0.38 -3.36 13.98
C GLY A 33 -0.29 -4.43 15.08
N PRO A 34 -1.11 -5.49 14.96
CA PRO A 34 -2.03 -5.74 13.85
C PRO A 34 -3.29 -4.86 13.90
N THR A 35 -3.75 -4.41 12.74
CA THR A 35 -5.04 -3.72 12.58
C THR A 35 -5.91 -4.53 11.62
N PRO A 36 -7.10 -5.01 12.04
CA PRO A 36 -8.05 -5.64 11.13
C PRO A 36 -8.44 -4.64 10.04
N LEU A 37 -8.10 -4.97 8.80
CA LEU A 37 -8.43 -4.13 7.64
C LEU A 37 -9.90 -4.31 7.28
N ARG A 38 -10.53 -3.23 6.80
CA ARG A 38 -11.93 -3.25 6.37
C ARG A 38 -12.04 -3.08 4.87
N ALA A 39 -13.01 -3.78 4.30
CA ALA A 39 -13.32 -3.66 2.89
C ALA A 39 -13.60 -2.21 2.48
N THR A 40 -13.09 -1.84 1.30
CA THR A 40 -13.29 -0.49 0.74
C THR A 40 -13.18 -0.53 -0.78
N ASP A 41 -13.64 0.55 -1.42
CA ASP A 41 -13.43 0.78 -2.85
C ASP A 41 -12.07 1.43 -3.06
N ILE A 42 -11.21 0.82 -3.89
CA ILE A 42 -9.86 1.28 -4.16
C ILE A 42 -9.66 1.50 -5.66
N VAL A 43 -9.01 2.61 -5.99
CA VAL A 43 -8.42 2.85 -7.30
C VAL A 43 -6.92 2.66 -7.17
N VAL A 44 -6.33 1.77 -7.96
CA VAL A 44 -4.89 1.51 -8.00
C VAL A 44 -4.17 2.78 -8.48
N PRO A 45 -3.31 3.41 -7.65
CA PRO A 45 -2.69 4.69 -8.00
C PRO A 45 -1.45 4.53 -8.90
N ASP A 46 -0.74 3.41 -8.80
CA ASP A 46 0.48 3.11 -9.54
C ASP A 46 0.79 1.61 -9.50
N LEU A 47 1.85 1.18 -10.19
CA LEU A 47 2.23 -0.23 -10.29
C LEU A 47 2.57 -0.88 -8.93
N ARG A 48 3.38 -0.22 -8.10
CA ARG A 48 3.93 -0.80 -6.87
C ARG A 48 2.99 -0.59 -5.69
N GLY A 49 2.56 0.65 -5.46
CA GLY A 49 1.55 0.99 -4.46
C GLY A 49 0.22 0.31 -4.74
N GLY A 50 -0.15 0.18 -6.02
CA GLY A 50 -1.34 -0.57 -6.46
C GLY A 50 -1.36 -2.01 -6.02
N PHE A 51 -0.24 -2.72 -6.21
CA PHE A 51 -0.14 -4.11 -5.79
C PHE A 51 -0.23 -4.25 -4.26
N SER A 52 0.35 -3.31 -3.50
CA SER A 52 0.20 -3.28 -2.04
C SER A 52 -1.26 -3.08 -1.61
N HIS A 53 -2.00 -2.18 -2.27
CA HIS A 53 -3.42 -2.00 -2.01
C HIS A 53 -4.26 -3.24 -2.32
N LEU A 54 -3.90 -3.97 -3.36
CA LEU A 54 -4.58 -5.22 -3.70
C LEU A 54 -4.37 -6.29 -2.61
N ILE A 55 -3.14 -6.46 -2.12
CA ILE A 55 -2.87 -7.37 -1.01
C ILE A 55 -3.67 -6.95 0.22
N ALA A 56 -3.74 -5.65 0.52
CA ALA A 56 -4.54 -5.13 1.61
C ALA A 56 -6.05 -5.43 1.42
N ALA A 57 -6.56 -5.37 0.19
CA ALA A 57 -7.94 -5.73 -0.15
C ALA A 57 -8.26 -7.21 0.08
N LEU A 58 -7.32 -8.10 -0.25
CA LEU A 58 -7.46 -9.54 -0.01
C LEU A 58 -7.42 -9.89 1.49
N ALA A 59 -6.70 -9.10 2.29
CA ALA A 59 -6.59 -9.29 3.74
C ALA A 59 -7.73 -8.61 4.54
N ALA A 60 -8.54 -7.78 3.89
CA ALA A 60 -9.59 -7.02 4.54
C ALA A 60 -10.84 -7.86 4.82
N GLU A 61 -11.49 -7.58 5.95
CA GLU A 61 -12.79 -8.16 6.28
C GLU A 61 -13.89 -7.55 5.40
N GLY A 62 -14.62 -8.41 4.70
CA GLY A 62 -15.70 -8.04 3.78
C GLY A 62 -15.30 -8.15 2.30
N GLU A 63 -16.04 -7.48 1.43
CA GLU A 63 -15.80 -7.47 -0.02
C GLU A 63 -15.25 -6.11 -0.45
N SER A 64 -13.97 -6.07 -0.86
CA SER A 64 -13.34 -4.87 -1.42
C SER A 64 -13.52 -4.83 -2.94
N ARG A 65 -13.71 -3.64 -3.52
CA ARG A 65 -13.70 -3.45 -4.98
C ARG A 65 -12.44 -2.71 -5.40
N VAL A 66 -11.64 -3.34 -6.26
CA VAL A 66 -10.40 -2.75 -6.76
C VAL A 66 -10.54 -2.44 -8.25
N SER A 67 -10.22 -1.22 -8.63
CA SER A 67 -10.27 -0.70 -10.01
C SER A 67 -8.92 -0.14 -10.44
N GLY A 68 -8.68 0.00 -11.74
CA GLY A 68 -7.38 0.43 -12.28
C GLY A 68 -6.29 -0.68 -12.26
N VAL A 69 -6.71 -1.94 -12.20
CA VAL A 69 -5.81 -3.10 -12.11
C VAL A 69 -5.02 -3.37 -13.40
N ASP A 70 -5.40 -2.77 -14.52
CA ASP A 70 -4.69 -2.81 -15.80
C ASP A 70 -3.25 -2.29 -15.70
N ILE A 71 -3.01 -1.36 -14.77
CA ILE A 71 -1.66 -0.85 -14.50
C ILE A 71 -0.75 -1.94 -13.91
N ILE A 72 -1.32 -2.90 -13.16
CA ILE A 72 -0.58 -3.99 -12.49
C ILE A 72 -0.01 -4.97 -13.51
N ASP A 73 -0.74 -5.24 -14.59
CA ASP A 73 -0.33 -6.17 -15.65
C ASP A 73 1.00 -5.78 -16.32
N ARG A 74 1.37 -4.49 -16.26
CA ARG A 74 2.65 -3.98 -16.79
C ARG A 74 3.88 -4.50 -16.04
N GLY A 75 3.73 -4.94 -14.79
CA GLY A 75 4.83 -5.44 -13.96
C GLY A 75 4.59 -6.82 -13.36
N TYR A 76 3.37 -7.34 -13.42
CA TYR A 76 2.99 -8.64 -12.86
C TYR A 76 2.22 -9.44 -13.90
N GLU A 77 2.94 -10.26 -14.65
CA GLU A 77 2.34 -11.11 -15.68
C GLU A 77 1.33 -12.10 -15.07
N LYS A 78 0.13 -12.17 -15.68
CA LYS A 78 -0.94 -13.13 -15.36
C LYS A 78 -1.26 -13.17 -13.88
N PHE A 79 -1.30 -12.00 -13.25
CA PHE A 79 -1.41 -11.93 -11.80
C PHE A 79 -2.80 -12.44 -11.32
N LEU A 80 -3.87 -12.11 -12.06
CA LEU A 80 -5.23 -12.59 -11.74
C LEU A 80 -5.32 -14.12 -11.78
N ASP A 81 -4.73 -14.75 -12.81
CA ASP A 81 -4.69 -16.21 -12.93
C ASP A 81 -4.00 -16.85 -11.72
N LYS A 82 -2.91 -16.23 -11.24
CA LYS A 82 -2.15 -16.71 -10.07
C LYS A 82 -2.91 -16.57 -8.75
N LEU A 83 -3.86 -15.63 -8.65
CA LEU A 83 -4.72 -15.50 -7.46
C LEU A 83 -5.83 -16.55 -7.42
N GLN A 84 -6.25 -17.05 -8.59
CA GLN A 84 -7.34 -18.01 -8.70
C GLN A 84 -6.89 -19.48 -8.65
N ALA A 85 -5.59 -19.73 -8.80
CA ALA A 85 -4.97 -21.05 -8.76
C ALA A 85 -4.81 -21.58 -7.33
#